data_AF-A0A7X7SNU1-F1
#
_entry.id   AF-A0A7X7SNU1-F1
#
_cell.length_a   1.000
_cell.length_b   1.000
_cell.length_c   1.000
_cell.angle_alpha   90.00
_cell.angle_beta   90.00
_cell.angle_gamma   90.00
#
_symmetry.space_group_name_H-M   'P 1'
#
loop_
_entity.id
_entity.type
_entity.pdbx_description
1 polymer ?
#
loop_
_entity_poly.entity_id
_entity_poly.type
_entity_poly.pdbx_seq_one_letter_code
_entity_poly.pdbx_strand_id
1 'polypeptide(L)'
;MITTSSKGPSLAAVVRGEEVQVSSAVVGVARAGSLSIRNGGAVALVAKDSAQFANGYSQYVLAGESAHLKNAGAGALIAGGEMAVSASGGVVLMAGNGITMERSGAGAVVTGKAEVQGSYVGIVVSGKTTLGEGAKVLFGTREAIVCGVVCALLLRLLGLGRGRKKQSLAKPATSAAKIKDAGIGSRPVARVKR
;
A
#
# COMPACT_ATOMS: atom_id res chain seq x y z
N MET A 1 16.63 17.15 -1.73
CA MET A 1 15.86 17.26 -0.46
C MET A 1 14.77 18.30 -0.67
N ILE A 2 13.49 17.89 -0.71
CA ILE A 2 12.37 18.83 -0.75
C ILE A 2 11.84 18.93 0.67
N THR A 3 12.20 20.00 1.37
CA THR A 3 11.71 20.32 2.72
C THR A 3 10.63 21.39 2.59
N THR A 4 9.36 20.97 2.61
CA THR A 4 8.25 21.92 2.70
C THR A 4 8.01 22.26 4.18
N SER A 5 8.75 23.25 4.71
CA SER A 5 8.51 23.79 6.05
C SER A 5 7.49 24.92 5.95
N SER A 6 6.22 24.58 6.15
CA SER A 6 5.10 25.53 6.18
C SER A 6 4.54 25.55 7.60
N LYS A 7 4.38 26.74 8.20
CA LYS A 7 3.76 26.94 9.53
C LYS A 7 2.23 26.68 9.54
N GLY A 8 1.69 25.98 8.54
CA GLY A 8 0.30 25.56 8.41
C GLY A 8 0.19 24.23 7.65
N PRO A 9 -1.00 23.60 7.62
CA PRO A 9 -1.21 22.33 6.94
C PRO A 9 -0.84 22.48 5.45
N SER A 10 0.30 21.93 5.07
CA SER A 10 0.74 21.90 3.69
C SER A 10 0.00 20.79 2.97
N LEU A 11 -0.67 21.12 1.87
CA LEU A 11 -1.34 20.17 0.99
C LEU A 11 -0.52 20.03 -0.28
N ALA A 12 0.00 18.83 -0.51
CA ALA A 12 0.64 18.48 -1.77
C ALA A 12 -0.14 17.35 -2.45
N ALA A 13 -0.59 17.58 -3.68
CA ALA A 13 -1.32 16.56 -4.43
C ALA A 13 -0.43 15.35 -4.75
N VAL A 14 0.80 15.60 -5.22
CA VAL A 14 1.77 14.56 -5.59
C VAL A 14 3.17 15.00 -5.16
N VAL A 15 3.88 14.15 -4.42
CA VAL A 15 5.28 14.35 -4.01
C VAL A 15 6.14 13.20 -4.54
N ARG A 16 7.29 13.52 -5.12
CA ARG A 16 8.27 12.54 -5.60
C ARG A 16 9.67 12.95 -5.16
N GLY A 17 10.48 11.97 -4.77
CA GLY A 17 11.88 12.17 -4.40
C GLY A 17 12.56 10.84 -4.10
N GLU A 18 13.85 10.83 -3.84
CA GLU A 18 14.52 9.64 -3.29
C GLU A 18 14.16 9.44 -1.82
N GLU A 19 14.08 10.56 -1.10
CA GLU A 19 13.64 10.61 0.29
C GLU A 19 12.56 11.68 0.44
N VAL A 20 11.45 11.31 1.06
CA VAL A 20 10.32 12.22 1.32
C VAL A 20 9.99 12.15 2.80
N GLN A 21 10.13 13.30 3.46
CA GLN A 21 9.74 13.48 4.86
C GLN A 21 8.53 14.41 4.91
N VAL A 22 7.42 13.90 5.45
CA VAL A 22 6.18 14.66 5.62
C VAL A 22 5.97 14.87 7.11
N SER A 23 6.07 16.13 7.54
CA SER A 23 5.83 16.51 8.93
C SER A 23 4.64 17.46 8.98
N SER A 24 3.62 17.14 9.78
CA SER A 24 2.46 18.03 10.00
C SER A 24 1.75 18.46 8.70
N ALA A 25 1.68 17.56 7.72
CA ALA A 25 1.14 17.83 6.40
C ALA A 25 0.29 16.65 5.88
N VAL A 26 -0.55 16.94 4.88
CA VAL A 26 -1.37 15.94 4.20
C VAL A 26 -0.96 15.86 2.74
N VAL A 27 -0.59 14.65 2.30
CA VAL A 27 -0.15 14.41 0.92
C VAL A 27 -1.16 13.51 0.22
N GLY A 28 -1.58 13.87 -0.99
CA GLY A 28 -2.42 12.98 -1.80
C GLY A 28 -1.66 11.70 -2.10
N VAL A 29 -0.62 11.80 -2.93
CA VAL A 29 0.21 10.67 -3.32
C VAL A 29 1.69 10.99 -3.10
N ALA A 30 2.41 10.16 -2.36
CA ALA A 30 3.87 10.27 -2.24
C ALA A 30 4.55 9.03 -2.79
N ARG A 31 5.60 9.23 -3.60
CA ARG A 31 6.46 8.14 -4.09
C ARG A 31 7.91 8.46 -3.79
N ALA A 32 8.59 7.60 -3.05
CA ALA A 32 10.01 7.75 -2.79
C ALA A 32 10.76 6.43 -2.66
N GLY A 33 12.08 6.48 -2.54
CA GLY A 33 12.88 5.35 -2.07
C GLY A 33 12.54 5.07 -0.61
N SER A 34 12.72 6.08 0.23
CA SER A 34 12.38 6.08 1.66
C SER A 34 11.34 7.15 1.98
N LEU A 35 10.29 6.76 2.71
CA LEU A 35 9.21 7.64 3.14
C LEU A 35 9.17 7.70 4.66
N SER A 36 9.13 8.90 5.23
CA SER A 36 8.88 9.11 6.66
C SER A 36 7.76 10.12 6.84
N ILE A 37 6.70 9.74 7.56
CA ILE A 37 5.62 10.65 7.90
C ILE A 37 5.49 10.73 9.40
N ARG A 38 5.46 11.97 9.91
CA ARG A 38 5.29 12.28 11.33
C ARG A 38 4.16 13.29 11.50
N ASN A 39 3.20 12.98 12.35
CA ASN A 39 2.09 13.90 12.67
C ASN A 39 1.31 14.34 11.40
N GLY A 40 1.13 13.45 10.42
CA GLY A 40 0.60 13.80 9.11
C GLY A 40 -0.30 12.72 8.53
N GLY A 41 -0.71 12.92 7.28
CA GLY A 41 -1.52 11.94 6.59
C GLY A 41 -1.21 11.81 5.11
N ALA A 42 -1.54 10.66 4.54
CA ALA A 42 -1.44 10.49 3.10
C ALA A 42 -2.48 9.54 2.52
N VAL A 43 -3.01 9.84 1.34
CA VAL A 43 -3.97 8.92 0.71
C VAL A 43 -3.23 7.68 0.20
N ALA A 44 -2.16 7.87 -0.57
CA ALA A 44 -1.36 6.77 -1.09
C ALA A 44 0.15 7.03 -0.94
N LEU A 45 0.87 6.04 -0.42
CA LEU A 45 2.30 6.06 -0.22
C LEU A 45 2.94 4.88 -0.95
N VAL A 46 4.00 5.14 -1.71
CA VAL A 46 4.78 4.12 -2.40
C VAL A 46 6.25 4.34 -2.08
N ALA A 47 6.79 3.55 -1.16
CA ALA A 47 8.21 3.46 -0.83
C ALA A 47 8.84 2.29 -1.58
N LYS A 48 9.99 2.52 -2.23
CA LYS A 48 10.76 1.44 -2.84
C LYS A 48 11.40 0.55 -1.78
N ASP A 49 11.94 1.16 -0.73
CA ASP A 49 12.75 0.47 0.27
C ASP A 49 11.97 0.43 1.59
N SER A 50 11.91 1.55 2.32
CA SER A 50 11.26 1.60 3.64
C SER A 50 10.22 2.71 3.79
N ALA A 51 9.16 2.41 4.54
CA ALA A 51 8.14 3.39 4.93
C ALA A 51 8.04 3.45 6.46
N GLN A 52 8.23 4.65 7.02
CA GLN A 52 8.05 4.92 8.43
C GLN A 52 6.88 5.86 8.63
N PHE A 53 5.96 5.48 9.51
CA PHE A 53 4.72 6.20 9.72
C PHE A 53 4.47 6.33 11.21
N ALA A 54 4.53 7.56 11.71
CA ALA A 54 4.40 7.87 13.13
C ALA A 54 3.32 8.93 13.37
N ASN A 55 2.42 8.67 14.31
CA ASN A 55 1.36 9.63 14.72
C ASN A 55 0.54 10.15 13.52
N GLY A 56 0.00 9.28 12.68
CA GLY A 56 -0.65 9.73 11.45
C GLY A 56 -1.72 8.78 10.93
N TYR A 57 -2.27 9.09 9.76
CA TYR A 57 -3.17 8.19 9.04
C TYR A 57 -2.85 8.09 7.55
N SER A 58 -2.79 6.87 7.00
CA SER A 58 -2.72 6.68 5.56
C SER A 58 -3.74 5.68 5.04
N GLN A 59 -4.30 5.89 3.85
CA GLN A 59 -5.28 4.95 3.31
C GLN A 59 -4.59 3.73 2.67
N TYR A 60 -3.53 3.96 1.91
CA TYR A 60 -2.77 2.93 1.21
C TYR A 60 -1.27 3.17 1.36
N VAL A 61 -0.52 2.16 1.83
CA VAL A 61 0.93 2.21 1.90
C VAL A 61 1.51 0.96 1.27
N LEU A 62 2.46 1.16 0.36
CA LEU A 62 3.23 0.12 -0.30
C LEU A 62 4.70 0.38 0.02
N ALA A 63 5.38 -0.56 0.65
CA ALA A 63 6.82 -0.53 0.91
C ALA A 63 7.47 -1.78 0.32
N GLY A 64 8.57 -1.62 -0.43
CA GLY A 64 9.20 -2.77 -1.09
C GLY A 64 9.97 -3.68 -0.13
N GLU A 65 10.51 -3.16 0.97
CA GLU A 65 11.32 -3.94 1.91
C GLU A 65 10.73 -3.93 3.32
N SER A 66 10.56 -2.76 3.95
CA SER A 66 10.08 -2.69 5.32
C SER A 66 9.07 -1.58 5.60
N ALA A 67 8.16 -1.82 6.53
CA ALA A 67 7.20 -0.83 6.98
C ALA A 67 7.15 -0.75 8.51
N HIS A 68 7.23 0.46 9.05
CA HIS A 68 7.17 0.72 10.48
C HIS A 68 6.02 1.66 10.79
N LEU A 69 5.04 1.18 11.56
CA LEU A 69 3.90 1.94 12.04
C LEU A 69 3.99 2.12 13.55
N LYS A 70 3.96 3.37 14.01
CA LYS A 70 3.95 3.70 15.44
C LYS A 70 2.90 4.76 15.75
N ASN A 71 1.99 4.46 16.68
CA ASN A 71 0.87 5.35 17.02
C ASN A 71 0.10 5.86 15.78
N ALA A 72 -0.06 5.02 14.75
CA ALA A 72 -0.58 5.46 13.47
C ALA A 72 -1.60 4.47 12.89
N GLY A 73 -2.42 4.96 11.96
CA GLY A 73 -3.44 4.17 11.27
C GLY A 73 -3.13 3.97 9.79
N ALA A 74 -3.38 2.76 9.26
CA ALA A 74 -3.37 2.50 7.84
C ALA A 74 -4.63 1.78 7.36
N GLY A 75 -5.21 2.17 6.22
CA GLY A 75 -6.27 1.38 5.59
C GLY A 75 -5.73 0.02 5.13
N ALA A 76 -4.87 0.03 4.12
CA ALA A 76 -4.11 -1.11 3.68
C ALA A 76 -2.61 -0.79 3.71
N LEU A 77 -1.84 -1.66 4.36
CA LEU A 77 -0.39 -1.56 4.48
C LEU A 77 0.25 -2.82 3.91
N ILE A 78 1.10 -2.68 2.91
CA ILE A 78 1.77 -3.79 2.24
C ILE A 78 3.28 -3.55 2.28
N ALA A 79 4.03 -4.50 2.84
CA ALA A 79 5.49 -4.52 2.89
C ALA A 79 6.03 -5.77 2.18
N GLY A 80 7.07 -5.64 1.35
CA GLY A 80 7.65 -6.81 0.68
C GLY A 80 8.45 -7.73 1.61
N GLY A 81 8.99 -7.21 2.71
CA GLY A 81 9.76 -7.95 3.70
C GLY A 81 9.10 -7.94 5.08
N GLU A 82 9.63 -7.14 6.00
CA GLU A 82 9.24 -7.10 7.40
C GLU A 82 8.36 -5.91 7.73
N MET A 83 7.46 -6.06 8.70
CA MET A 83 6.57 -4.99 9.15
C MET A 83 6.47 -4.96 10.65
N ALA A 84 6.71 -3.80 11.24
CA ALA A 84 6.57 -3.56 12.67
C ALA A 84 5.42 -2.60 12.94
N VAL A 85 4.48 -3.01 13.79
CA VAL A 85 3.26 -2.25 14.11
C VAL A 85 3.17 -2.14 15.62
N SER A 86 3.32 -0.93 16.15
CA SER A 86 3.30 -0.66 17.60
C SER A 86 2.28 0.41 17.94
N ALA A 87 1.39 0.11 18.90
CA ALA A 87 0.30 0.99 19.32
C ALA A 87 -0.48 1.59 18.12
N SER A 88 -0.66 0.78 17.07
CA SER A 88 -1.13 1.23 15.75
C SER A 88 -2.29 0.37 15.25
N GLY A 89 -2.97 0.85 14.20
CA GLY A 89 -4.15 0.20 13.65
C GLY A 89 -4.10 0.02 12.14
N GLY A 90 -4.69 -1.04 11.61
CA GLY A 90 -5.03 -1.05 10.19
C GLY A 90 -6.11 -2.03 9.78
N VAL A 91 -6.71 -1.82 8.60
CA VAL A 91 -7.75 -2.74 8.12
C VAL A 91 -7.11 -4.00 7.54
N VAL A 92 -6.11 -3.82 6.66
CA VAL A 92 -5.38 -4.93 6.04
C VAL A 92 -3.88 -4.68 6.17
N LEU A 93 -3.17 -5.62 6.77
CA LEU A 93 -1.71 -5.62 6.90
C LEU A 93 -1.15 -6.83 6.15
N MET A 94 -0.20 -6.60 5.25
CA MET A 94 0.44 -7.67 4.48
C MET A 94 1.95 -7.49 4.49
N ALA A 95 2.69 -8.51 4.89
CA ALA A 95 4.16 -8.52 4.81
C ALA A 95 4.64 -9.81 4.13
N GLY A 96 5.69 -9.75 3.32
CA GLY A 96 6.22 -10.94 2.67
C GLY A 96 6.84 -11.94 3.65
N ASN A 97 7.64 -11.44 4.60
CA ASN A 97 8.41 -12.28 5.52
C ASN A 97 7.77 -12.34 6.91
N GLY A 98 7.53 -11.20 7.54
CA GLY A 98 7.13 -11.14 8.94
C GLY A 98 6.37 -9.88 9.33
N ILE A 99 5.45 -10.04 10.29
CA ILE A 99 4.74 -8.93 10.96
C ILE A 99 4.92 -9.10 12.46
N THR A 100 5.44 -8.07 13.11
CA THR A 100 5.46 -7.95 14.58
C THR A 100 4.45 -6.88 15.01
N MET A 101 3.48 -7.27 15.81
CA MET A 101 2.43 -6.41 16.35
C MET A 101 2.51 -6.32 17.86
N GLU A 102 2.60 -5.10 18.39
CA GLU A 102 2.57 -4.82 19.82
C GLU A 102 1.48 -3.80 20.14
N ARG A 103 0.56 -4.14 21.06
CA ARG A 103 -0.55 -3.27 21.49
C ARG A 103 -1.33 -2.63 20.32
N SER A 104 -1.52 -3.39 19.25
CA SER A 104 -2.00 -2.91 17.96
C SER A 104 -3.30 -3.60 17.53
N GLY A 105 -3.98 -3.06 16.53
CA GLY A 105 -5.23 -3.59 15.99
C GLY A 105 -5.15 -3.84 14.48
N ALA A 106 -5.60 -4.99 14.01
CA ALA A 106 -5.72 -5.25 12.57
C ALA A 106 -7.01 -5.98 12.19
N GLY A 107 -7.64 -5.61 11.09
CA GLY A 107 -8.77 -6.36 10.53
C GLY A 107 -8.31 -7.72 9.98
N ALA A 108 -7.35 -7.68 9.06
CA ALA A 108 -6.72 -8.86 8.47
C ALA A 108 -5.20 -8.70 8.41
N VAL A 109 -4.48 -9.77 8.70
CA VAL A 109 -3.02 -9.85 8.68
C VAL A 109 -2.61 -11.02 7.79
N VAL A 110 -1.77 -10.76 6.79
CA VAL A 110 -1.26 -11.77 5.86
C VAL A 110 0.26 -11.71 5.85
N THR A 111 0.93 -12.77 6.29
CA THR A 111 2.40 -12.76 6.39
C THR A 111 3.03 -14.15 6.41
N GLY A 112 4.32 -14.27 6.11
CA GLY A 112 5.06 -15.51 6.36
C GLY A 112 5.08 -15.88 7.85
N LYS A 113 5.36 -14.90 8.72
CA LYS A 113 5.46 -15.04 10.17
C LYS A 113 4.71 -13.92 10.88
N ALA A 114 3.87 -14.25 11.85
CA ALA A 114 3.14 -13.26 12.64
C ALA A 114 3.52 -13.41 14.12
N GLU A 115 4.02 -12.34 14.72
CA GLU A 115 4.24 -12.22 16.15
C GLU A 115 3.30 -11.15 16.70
N VAL A 116 2.40 -11.54 17.59
CA VAL A 116 1.31 -10.68 18.04
C VAL A 116 1.30 -10.65 19.56
N GLN A 117 1.48 -9.49 20.18
CA GLN A 117 1.50 -9.30 21.63
C GLN A 117 0.56 -8.17 22.04
N GLY A 118 -0.31 -8.41 23.03
CA GLY A 118 -1.26 -7.41 23.52
C GLY A 118 -2.16 -6.78 22.44
N SER A 119 -2.34 -7.47 21.31
CA SER A 119 -2.92 -6.91 20.08
C SER A 119 -4.18 -7.65 19.67
N TYR A 120 -5.05 -6.99 18.92
CA TYR A 120 -6.32 -7.53 18.44
C TYR A 120 -6.27 -7.71 16.92
N VAL A 121 -6.46 -8.95 16.45
CA VAL A 121 -6.50 -9.23 15.02
C VAL A 121 -7.79 -9.95 14.66
N GLY A 122 -8.50 -9.48 13.65
CA GLY A 122 -9.69 -10.16 13.15
C GLY A 122 -9.32 -11.49 12.52
N ILE A 123 -8.55 -11.45 11.43
CA ILE A 123 -8.15 -12.62 10.65
C ILE A 123 -6.63 -12.65 10.52
N VAL A 124 -5.99 -13.77 10.85
CA VAL A 124 -4.56 -13.99 10.61
C VAL A 124 -4.38 -15.10 9.58
N VAL A 125 -3.68 -14.81 8.50
CA VAL A 125 -3.20 -15.78 7.53
C VAL A 125 -1.69 -15.75 7.55
N SER A 126 -1.08 -16.67 8.30
CA SER A 126 0.37 -16.80 8.30
C SER A 126 0.89 -18.23 8.31
N GLY A 127 2.10 -18.41 7.79
CA GLY A 127 2.79 -19.70 7.79
C GLY A 127 3.25 -20.12 9.19
N LYS A 128 3.61 -19.14 10.03
CA LYS A 128 3.87 -19.32 11.46
C LYS A 128 3.21 -18.18 12.23
N THR A 129 2.58 -18.49 13.35
CA THR A 129 1.93 -17.50 14.23
C THR A 129 2.37 -17.75 15.66
N THR A 130 2.94 -16.72 16.29
CA THR A 130 3.26 -16.69 17.72
C THR A 130 2.36 -15.66 18.37
N LEU A 131 1.51 -16.12 19.29
CA LEU A 131 0.64 -15.25 20.07
C LEU A 131 1.24 -15.11 21.48
N GLY A 132 1.62 -13.89 21.84
CA GLY A 132 2.04 -13.55 23.19
C GLY A 132 0.87 -13.16 24.08
N GLU A 133 1.20 -12.74 25.30
CA GLU A 133 0.22 -12.38 26.32
C GLU A 133 -0.70 -11.24 25.86
N GLY A 134 -1.99 -11.37 26.15
CA GLY A 134 -3.01 -10.38 25.78
C GLY A 134 -3.33 -10.30 24.28
N ALA A 135 -2.76 -11.16 23.43
CA ALA A 135 -3.13 -11.23 22.03
C ALA A 135 -4.50 -11.91 21.85
N LYS A 136 -5.39 -11.30 21.06
CA LYS A 136 -6.69 -11.89 20.70
C LYS A 136 -6.83 -11.95 19.18
N VAL A 137 -7.03 -13.16 18.67
CA VAL A 137 -7.31 -13.41 17.25
C VAL A 137 -8.73 -13.95 17.14
N LEU A 138 -9.61 -13.27 16.39
CA LEU A 138 -11.01 -13.72 16.25
C LEU A 138 -11.11 -14.98 15.39
N PHE A 139 -10.36 -15.04 14.30
CA PHE A 139 -10.28 -16.20 13.41
C PHE A 139 -8.83 -16.57 13.16
N GLY A 140 -8.42 -17.74 13.66
CA GLY A 140 -7.11 -18.31 13.40
C GLY A 140 -6.94 -18.74 11.94
N THR A 141 -5.72 -19.15 11.57
CA THR A 141 -5.39 -19.51 10.18
C THR A 141 -6.29 -20.62 9.63
N ARG A 142 -6.66 -21.61 10.46
CA ARG A 142 -7.52 -22.72 10.03
C ARG A 142 -8.94 -22.26 9.76
N GLU A 143 -9.52 -21.50 10.68
CA GLU A 143 -10.87 -20.94 10.56
C GLU A 143 -10.94 -19.94 9.40
N ALA A 144 -9.89 -19.13 9.21
CA ALA A 144 -9.77 -18.20 8.10
C ALA A 144 -9.75 -18.91 6.75
N ILE A 145 -9.01 -20.02 6.61
CA ILE A 145 -9.00 -20.82 5.38
C ILE A 145 -10.38 -21.42 5.12
N VAL A 146 -11.01 -22.01 6.14
CA VAL A 146 -12.36 -22.60 5.99
C VAL A 146 -13.36 -21.53 5.58
N CYS A 147 -13.37 -20.38 6.26
CA CYS A 147 -14.23 -19.26 5.94
C CYS A 147 -13.97 -18.72 4.52
N GLY A 148 -12.70 -18.60 4.13
CA GLY A 148 -12.30 -18.19 2.78
C GLY A 148 -12.75 -19.16 1.70
N VAL A 149 -12.60 -20.48 1.93
CA VAL A 149 -13.06 -21.53 1.00
C VAL A 149 -14.58 -21.51 0.88
N VAL A 150 -15.31 -21.41 2.01
CA VAL A 150 -16.77 -21.32 2.03
C VAL A 150 -17.24 -20.06 1.29
N CYS A 151 -16.66 -18.90 1.57
CA CYS A 151 -16.97 -17.65 0.87
C CYS A 151 -16.68 -17.75 -0.64
N ALA A 152 -15.55 -18.34 -1.03
CA ALA A 152 -15.21 -18.54 -2.44
C ALA A 152 -16.19 -19.49 -3.15
N LEU A 153 -16.62 -20.56 -2.46
CA LEU A 153 -17.65 -21.48 -2.94
C LEU A 153 -19.00 -20.78 -3.11
N LEU A 154 -19.41 -19.99 -2.13
CA LEU A 154 -20.64 -19.20 -2.20
C LEU A 154 -20.60 -18.17 -3.33
N LEU A 155 -19.52 -17.41 -3.47
CA LEU A 155 -19.35 -16.45 -4.58
C LEU A 155 -19.34 -17.14 -5.95
N ARG A 156 -18.78 -18.35 -6.03
CA ARG A 156 -18.82 -19.17 -7.24
C ARG A 156 -20.22 -19.69 -7.55
N LEU A 157 -20.95 -20.16 -6.53
CA LEU A 157 -22.35 -20.60 -6.64
C LEU A 157 -23.27 -19.46 -7.05
N LEU A 158 -23.06 -18.26 -6.50
CA LEU A 158 -23.78 -17.03 -6.86
C LEU A 158 -23.40 -16.47 -8.24
N GLY A 159 -22.50 -17.14 -8.98
CA GLY A 159 -22.20 -16.80 -10.37
C GLY A 159 -21.31 -15.58 -10.58
N LEU A 160 -20.81 -14.93 -9.53
CA LEU A 160 -19.91 -13.77 -9.64
C LEU A 160 -18.52 -14.14 -10.21
N GLY A 161 -18.15 -15.43 -10.22
CA GLY A 161 -16.88 -15.91 -10.80
C GLY A 161 -16.86 -16.11 -12.31
N ARG A 162 -17.99 -15.95 -13.02
CA ARG A 162 -18.04 -16.07 -14.49
C ARG A 162 -17.72 -14.72 -15.14
N GLY A 163 -16.44 -14.33 -15.06
CA GLY A 163 -15.89 -13.30 -15.93
C GLY A 163 -16.13 -13.68 -17.38
N ARG A 164 -17.04 -12.97 -18.05
CA ARG A 164 -17.24 -13.04 -19.50
C ARG A 164 -15.89 -12.81 -20.17
N LYS A 165 -15.24 -13.88 -20.64
CA LYS A 165 -14.27 -13.80 -21.75
C LYS A 165 -15.04 -13.30 -22.96
N LYS A 166 -15.23 -11.98 -23.08
CA LYS A 166 -15.59 -11.36 -24.35
C LYS A 166 -14.40 -11.57 -25.26
N GLN A 167 -14.52 -12.59 -26.09
CA GLN A 167 -13.85 -12.68 -27.37
C GLN A 167 -14.02 -11.32 -28.07
N SER A 168 -12.96 -10.52 -28.09
CA SER A 168 -12.76 -9.56 -29.16
C SER A 168 -11.51 -10.02 -29.88
N LEU A 169 -11.69 -11.07 -30.69
CA LEU A 169 -10.88 -11.29 -31.88
C LEU A 169 -11.16 -10.10 -32.81
N ALA A 170 -10.48 -8.99 -32.55
CA ALA A 170 -10.38 -7.91 -33.51
C ALA A 170 -9.46 -8.39 -34.64
N LYS A 171 -10.12 -8.88 -35.69
CA LYS A 171 -9.60 -9.07 -37.05
C LYS A 171 -8.58 -7.96 -37.37
N PRO A 172 -7.31 -8.27 -37.71
CA PRO A 172 -6.40 -7.26 -38.23
C PRO A 172 -6.94 -6.81 -39.59
N ALA A 173 -7.60 -5.66 -39.61
CA ALA A 173 -7.91 -4.97 -40.84
C ALA A 173 -6.60 -4.40 -41.38
N THR A 174 -6.07 -5.10 -42.38
CA THR A 174 -5.23 -4.55 -43.43
C THR A 174 -5.72 -3.15 -43.81
N SER A 175 -4.98 -2.11 -43.43
CA SER A 175 -5.10 -0.78 -44.02
C SER A 175 -3.71 -0.23 -44.28
N ALA A 176 -3.16 -0.70 -45.40
CA ALA A 176 -2.10 -0.02 -46.12
C ALA A 176 -2.72 1.22 -46.78
N ALA A 177 -2.63 2.37 -46.12
CA ALA A 177 -2.83 3.69 -46.73
C ALA A 177 -1.89 4.66 -46.00
N LYS A 178 -0.69 4.89 -46.53
CA LYS A 178 -0.41 6.04 -47.39
C LYS A 178 -0.70 7.36 -46.66
N ILE A 179 0.19 7.74 -45.74
CA ILE A 179 0.43 9.16 -45.42
C ILE A 179 1.91 9.42 -45.69
N LYS A 180 2.15 9.66 -46.97
CA LYS A 180 3.24 10.47 -47.49
C LYS A 180 2.89 11.93 -47.17
N ASP A 181 3.91 12.72 -46.85
CA ASP A 181 3.91 14.19 -46.94
C ASP A 181 3.07 15.00 -45.93
N ALA A 182 3.74 15.48 -44.89
CA ALA A 182 3.67 16.88 -44.40
C ALA A 182 4.73 17.03 -43.29
N GLY A 183 5.87 17.67 -43.57
CA GLY A 183 6.05 19.10 -43.26
C GLY A 183 6.68 19.25 -41.86
N ILE A 184 8.00 19.28 -41.75
CA ILE A 184 8.76 20.54 -41.59
C ILE A 184 8.13 21.47 -40.55
N GLY A 185 8.73 21.50 -39.36
CA GLY A 185 8.30 22.36 -38.27
C GLY A 185 9.32 22.42 -37.14
N SER A 186 10.58 22.67 -37.48
CA SER A 186 11.63 23.05 -36.54
C SER A 186 11.19 24.25 -35.70
N ARG A 187 10.96 24.06 -34.40
CA ARG A 187 10.79 25.16 -33.44
C ARG A 187 12.07 25.39 -32.64
N PRO A 188 12.49 26.67 -32.49
CA PRO A 188 13.78 27.04 -31.95
C PRO A 188 13.89 26.88 -30.43
N VAL A 189 15.09 26.51 -30.02
CA VAL A 189 15.58 26.42 -28.65
C VAL A 189 15.66 27.82 -28.04
N ALA A 190 14.84 28.11 -27.03
CA ALA A 190 14.98 29.31 -26.21
C ALA A 190 16.12 29.11 -25.20
N ARG A 191 17.25 29.78 -25.46
CA ARG A 191 18.42 29.93 -24.61
C ARG A 191 18.08 30.91 -23.46
N VAL A 192 17.92 30.41 -22.24
CA VAL A 192 17.89 31.26 -21.04
C VAL A 192 19.34 31.57 -20.64
N LYS A 193 19.69 32.86 -20.67
CA LYS A 193 20.97 33.39 -20.18
C LYS A 193 20.99 33.35 -18.65
N ARG A 194 22.21 33.15 -18.14
CA ARG A 194 22.63 33.16 -16.73
C ARG A 194 22.19 34.41 -15.98
#